data_AF-A0A6M3X5J1-F1
#
_entry.id   AF-A0A6M3X5J1-F1
#
_cell.length_a   1.000
_cell.length_b   1.000
_cell.length_c   1.000
_cell.angle_alpha   90.00
_cell.angle_beta   90.00
_cell.angle_gamma   90.00
#
_symmetry.space_group_name_H-M   'P 1'
#
loop_
_entity.id
_entity.type
_entity.pdbx_description
1 polymer ?
#
loop_
_entity_poly.entity_id
_entity_poly.type
_entity_poly.pdbx_seq_one_letter_code
_entity_poly.pdbx_strand_id
1 'polypeptide(L)'
;MKQLTLFQKPEEKLTIEQDCLNGCPTAVKPVVLHGIHIATHTPTEERLTVQIEGLSPEKFRDLAVALEDWMEVVDENYKKKTTRGRGWKGRGKRITAATRVRIIKFSPFPSSFSNVLRTVRKNLYYALHRHCLVLEGEQHGGYRQNIYILPYGSAPEFMNELQLENAKIDELNVQISDFLKTQDYQDIHELLKGYSIERVLQAKTWTVEHISFDATPLALEPATVKTIVEDEYARMFRKLEDHERRGLEMLQQELERKREILVRKGIENLQKKITVITKRIVASAKKKPEKVREDLERLRRIAVSVGLEALATSVIDPLAQIVEHPEKTMEIFGTKEISEVVDSRIRSLIESL
;
A
#
# COMPACT_ATOMS: atom_id res chain seq x y z
N MET A 1 6.16 82.88 33.41
CA MET A 1 4.94 82.63 32.62
C MET A 1 4.70 81.12 32.57
N LYS A 2 3.48 80.71 32.96
CA LYS A 2 2.66 79.53 32.55
C LYS A 2 3.38 78.25 32.09
N GLN A 3 3.27 77.15 32.86
CA GLN A 3 2.28 76.03 32.72
C GLN A 3 2.55 75.17 31.47
N LEU A 4 2.63 73.83 31.48
CA LEU A 4 1.88 72.82 32.24
C LEU A 4 2.73 71.59 32.62
N THR A 5 2.51 71.15 33.86
CA THR A 5 2.55 69.77 34.39
C THR A 5 1.58 68.83 33.67
N LEU A 6 1.86 67.52 33.57
CA LEU A 6 1.09 66.48 34.28
C LEU A 6 1.65 65.05 34.00
N PHE A 7 2.19 64.38 35.02
CA PHE A 7 1.61 63.21 35.73
C PHE A 7 2.04 61.83 35.19
N GLN A 8 3.05 61.25 35.84
CA GLN A 8 3.09 59.82 36.12
C GLN A 8 2.31 59.58 37.43
N LYS A 9 1.36 58.65 37.42
CA LYS A 9 0.61 58.17 38.59
C LYS A 9 0.57 56.63 38.56
N PRO A 10 0.31 55.98 39.71
CA PRO A 10 1.08 54.86 40.21
C PRO A 10 0.42 53.50 39.96
N GLU A 11 1.17 52.43 40.21
CA GLU A 11 0.72 51.04 40.29
C GLU A 11 -0.45 50.89 41.27
N GLU A 12 -1.66 50.76 40.72
CA GLU A 12 -2.82 50.26 41.46
C GLU A 12 -2.85 48.73 41.38
N LYS A 13 -2.59 48.09 42.53
CA LYS A 13 -2.97 46.72 42.81
C LYS A 13 -4.50 46.62 42.76
N LEU A 14 -5.01 45.94 41.75
CA LEU A 14 -6.40 45.48 41.71
C LEU A 14 -6.46 44.00 42.09
N THR A 15 -6.73 43.75 43.37
CA THR A 15 -7.44 42.57 43.84
C THR A 15 -8.81 42.51 43.17
N ILE A 16 -9.02 41.51 42.32
CA ILE A 16 -10.35 41.07 41.90
C ILE A 16 -10.53 39.67 42.48
N GLU A 17 -11.04 39.63 43.70
CA GLU A 17 -11.80 38.50 44.20
C GLU A 17 -13.12 38.42 43.43
N GLN A 18 -13.54 37.19 43.14
CA GLN A 18 -14.93 36.74 43.11
C GLN A 18 -15.90 37.53 42.22
N ASP A 19 -15.92 37.20 40.92
CA ASP A 19 -17.15 37.18 40.12
C ASP A 19 -16.90 36.51 38.75
N CYS A 20 -16.61 35.20 38.78
CA CYS A 20 -16.68 34.33 37.60
C CYS A 20 -17.21 32.93 37.97
N LEU A 21 -18.19 32.88 38.88
CA LEU A 21 -19.11 31.75 38.98
C LEU A 21 -20.31 32.10 38.10
N ASN A 22 -20.29 31.61 36.85
CA ASN A 22 -21.41 31.42 35.90
C ASN A 22 -20.98 31.78 34.47
N GLY A 23 -20.33 30.83 33.80
CA GLY A 23 -20.06 30.92 32.37
C GLY A 23 -18.68 30.41 31.95
N CYS A 24 -18.28 29.21 32.39
CA CYS A 24 -17.16 28.54 31.73
C CYS A 24 -17.51 28.32 30.25
N PRO A 25 -16.69 28.77 29.28
CA PRO A 25 -16.82 28.31 27.92
C PRO A 25 -16.66 26.80 27.93
N THR A 26 -17.69 26.12 27.42
CA THR A 26 -17.76 24.67 27.17
C THR A 26 -16.39 24.09 26.87
N ALA A 27 -15.97 23.09 27.65
CA ALA A 27 -14.74 22.33 27.45
C ALA A 27 -14.55 22.06 25.95
N VAL A 28 -13.47 22.60 25.38
CA VAL A 28 -13.12 22.42 23.97
C VAL A 28 -13.03 20.92 23.74
N LYS A 29 -14.01 20.35 23.03
CA LYS A 29 -13.98 18.92 22.70
C LYS A 29 -12.69 18.64 21.94
N PRO A 30 -11.89 17.63 22.33
CA PRO A 30 -10.69 17.29 21.59
C PRO A 30 -11.08 16.98 20.13
N VAL A 31 -10.36 17.59 19.19
CA VAL A 31 -10.53 17.30 17.76
C VAL A 31 -9.90 15.93 17.52
N VAL A 32 -10.74 14.92 17.32
CA VAL A 32 -10.28 13.56 17.02
C VAL A 32 -10.49 13.29 15.53
N LEU A 33 -9.42 12.88 14.87
CA LEU A 33 -9.44 12.48 13.47
C LEU A 33 -9.84 11.02 13.37
N HIS A 34 -11.02 10.75 12.82
CA HIS A 34 -11.53 9.40 12.60
C HIS A 34 -11.57 9.09 11.10
N GLY A 35 -11.11 7.89 10.73
CA GLY A 35 -11.14 7.42 9.36
C GLY A 35 -10.09 6.36 9.06
N ILE A 36 -9.97 6.04 7.78
CA ILE A 36 -9.07 5.03 7.25
C ILE A 36 -8.04 5.73 6.39
N HIS A 37 -6.76 5.61 6.74
CA HIS A 37 -5.70 5.98 5.83
C HIS A 37 -5.73 5.02 4.63
N ILE A 38 -5.82 5.56 3.42
CA ILE A 38 -5.80 4.76 2.20
C ILE A 38 -4.61 5.11 1.31
N ALA A 39 -3.90 4.09 0.85
CA ALA A 39 -2.89 4.21 -0.19
C ALA A 39 -3.32 3.38 -1.40
N THR A 40 -3.58 4.03 -2.53
CA THR A 40 -4.06 3.33 -3.74
C THR A 40 -2.91 3.02 -4.71
N HIS A 41 -3.01 1.86 -5.35
CA HIS A 41 -2.09 1.40 -6.39
C HIS A 41 -2.88 1.21 -7.68
N THR A 42 -2.48 1.95 -8.72
CA THR A 42 -3.19 1.96 -10.00
C THR A 42 -2.29 1.43 -11.11
N PRO A 43 -2.79 0.55 -11.99
CA PRO A 43 -2.05 0.17 -13.18
C PRO A 43 -1.80 1.38 -14.09
N THR A 44 -0.63 1.41 -14.72
CA THR A 44 -0.27 2.46 -15.68
C THR A 44 -0.15 1.88 -17.09
N GLU A 45 -0.15 2.77 -18.08
CA GLU A 45 -0.01 2.39 -19.50
C GLU A 45 1.30 1.65 -19.77
N GLU A 46 2.29 1.76 -18.88
CA GLU A 46 3.57 1.05 -19.00
C GLU A 46 3.39 -0.47 -19.01
N ARG A 47 2.33 -0.99 -18.37
CA ARG A 47 1.95 -2.41 -18.45
C ARG A 47 1.66 -2.84 -19.90
N LEU A 48 1.24 -1.92 -20.76
CA LEU A 48 0.99 -2.15 -22.18
C LEU A 48 2.16 -1.72 -23.09
N THR A 49 3.34 -1.42 -22.53
CA THR A 49 4.52 -1.02 -23.31
C THR A 49 5.59 -2.10 -23.36
N VAL A 50 6.30 -2.17 -24.48
CA VAL A 50 7.52 -2.95 -24.67
C VAL A 50 8.71 -2.04 -24.90
N GLN A 51 9.89 -2.55 -24.54
CA GLN A 51 11.15 -1.86 -24.69
C GLN A 51 12.12 -2.76 -25.46
N ILE A 52 12.68 -2.23 -26.53
CA ILE A 52 13.68 -2.89 -27.37
C ILE A 52 14.99 -2.13 -27.21
N GLU A 53 16.06 -2.86 -26.92
CA GLU A 53 17.40 -2.30 -26.75
C GLU A 53 18.37 -2.92 -27.76
N GLY A 54 19.49 -2.23 -28.01
CA GLY A 54 20.62 -2.79 -28.74
C GLY A 54 20.50 -2.75 -30.27
N LEU A 55 19.56 -1.98 -30.81
CA LEU A 55 19.43 -1.80 -32.26
C LEU A 55 20.57 -0.96 -32.85
N SER A 56 21.02 -1.36 -34.04
CA SER A 56 21.91 -0.53 -34.86
C SER A 56 21.21 0.77 -35.28
N PRO A 57 21.94 1.85 -35.62
CA PRO A 57 21.32 3.13 -36.00
C PRO A 57 20.36 3.02 -37.20
N GLU A 58 20.67 2.16 -38.17
CA GLU A 58 19.86 1.91 -39.36
C GLU A 58 18.60 1.16 -38.99
N LYS A 59 18.73 -0.03 -38.39
CA LYS A 59 17.59 -0.83 -37.91
C LYS A 59 16.68 -0.05 -36.97
N PHE A 60 17.22 0.84 -36.14
CA PHE A 60 16.43 1.71 -35.28
C PHE A 60 15.54 2.67 -36.07
N ARG A 61 16.07 3.31 -37.12
CA ARG A 61 15.32 4.26 -37.95
C ARG A 61 14.28 3.54 -38.79
N ASP A 62 14.66 2.44 -39.42
CA ASP A 62 13.76 1.67 -40.28
C ASP A 62 12.60 1.07 -39.47
N LEU A 63 12.91 0.52 -38.28
CA LEU A 63 11.89 0.03 -37.36
C LEU A 63 10.99 1.15 -36.86
N ALA A 64 11.54 2.33 -36.55
CA ALA A 64 10.74 3.46 -36.08
C ALA A 64 9.68 3.88 -37.11
N VAL A 65 10.05 4.00 -38.39
CA VAL A 65 9.12 4.33 -39.47
C VAL A 65 8.08 3.22 -39.65
N ALA A 66 8.51 1.96 -39.74
CA ALA A 66 7.59 0.84 -39.88
C ALA A 66 6.60 0.74 -38.71
N LEU A 67 7.04 1.08 -37.50
CA LEU A 67 6.20 1.15 -36.31
C LEU A 67 5.20 2.32 -36.37
N GLU A 68 5.58 3.47 -36.92
CA GLU A 68 4.65 4.61 -37.11
C GLU A 68 3.54 4.23 -38.08
N ASP A 69 3.89 3.68 -39.24
CA ASP A 69 2.93 3.26 -40.27
C ASP A 69 1.96 2.20 -39.72
N TRP A 70 2.51 1.17 -39.06
CA TRP A 70 1.67 0.13 -38.44
C TRP A 70 0.78 0.69 -37.32
N MET A 71 1.30 1.60 -36.48
CA MET A 71 0.51 2.21 -35.40
C MET A 71 -0.64 3.05 -35.93
N GLU A 72 -0.45 3.76 -37.04
CA GLU A 72 -1.49 4.57 -37.69
C GLU A 72 -2.64 3.68 -38.19
N VAL A 73 -2.31 2.60 -38.91
CA VAL A 73 -3.32 1.64 -39.41
C VAL A 73 -4.11 1.03 -38.25
N VAL A 74 -3.42 0.55 -37.21
CA VAL A 74 -4.07 -0.05 -36.05
C VAL A 74 -4.87 0.97 -35.25
N ASP A 75 -4.40 2.20 -35.09
CA ASP A 75 -5.18 3.20 -34.36
C ASP A 75 -6.44 3.61 -35.13
N GLU A 76 -6.41 3.65 -36.47
CA GLU A 76 -7.59 3.93 -37.29
C GLU A 76 -8.61 2.79 -37.23
N ASN A 77 -8.16 1.53 -37.28
CA ASN A 77 -9.01 0.34 -37.18
C ASN A 77 -9.81 0.27 -35.85
N TYR A 78 -9.27 0.83 -34.76
CA TYR A 78 -9.86 0.74 -33.41
C TYR A 78 -10.32 2.11 -32.86
N LYS A 79 -10.46 3.10 -33.73
CA LYS A 79 -10.84 4.47 -33.39
C LYS A 79 -12.31 4.57 -33.02
N LYS A 80 -12.59 4.76 -31.73
CA LYS A 80 -13.95 5.07 -31.24
C LYS A 80 -14.26 6.57 -31.22
N LYS A 81 -13.24 7.43 -31.13
CA LYS A 81 -13.30 8.90 -31.10
C LYS A 81 -12.02 9.47 -31.72
N THR A 82 -12.04 10.74 -32.14
CA THR A 82 -10.81 11.47 -32.51
C THR A 82 -9.90 11.61 -31.30
N THR A 83 -8.92 10.73 -31.17
CA THR A 83 -7.92 10.74 -30.11
C THR A 83 -6.59 11.28 -30.63
N ARG A 84 -5.83 11.94 -29.75
CA ARG A 84 -4.42 12.24 -30.00
C ARG A 84 -3.69 10.89 -30.17
N GLY A 85 -3.10 10.67 -31.35
CA GLY A 85 -2.42 9.41 -31.69
C GLY A 85 -1.33 9.03 -30.69
N ARG A 86 -0.98 7.75 -30.65
CA ARG A 86 0.21 7.27 -29.92
C ARG A 86 1.45 7.35 -30.82
N GLY A 87 2.61 7.43 -30.20
CA GLY A 87 3.90 7.33 -30.88
C GLY A 87 4.85 6.47 -30.08
N TRP A 88 5.95 6.08 -30.71
CA TRP A 88 7.06 5.44 -30.03
C TRP A 88 7.93 6.48 -29.31
N LYS A 89 8.73 6.04 -28.34
CA LYS A 89 9.71 6.86 -27.62
C LYS A 89 11.10 6.29 -27.84
N GLY A 90 11.96 7.08 -28.47
CA GLY A 90 13.38 6.79 -28.58
C GLY A 90 14.17 7.37 -27.40
N ARG A 91 15.06 6.58 -26.80
CA ARG A 91 16.10 7.10 -25.90
C ARG A 91 17.45 6.50 -26.24
N GLY A 92 18.50 7.33 -26.21
CA GLY A 92 19.88 6.88 -26.26
C GLY A 92 20.45 6.77 -24.84
N LYS A 93 20.93 5.60 -24.45
CA LYS A 93 21.70 5.40 -23.21
C LYS A 93 23.18 5.23 -23.58
N ARG A 94 24.03 6.12 -23.08
CA ARG A 94 25.49 5.97 -23.19
C ARG A 94 25.94 4.95 -22.15
N ILE A 95 26.51 3.82 -22.59
CA ILE A 95 27.03 2.78 -21.69
C ILE A 95 28.53 2.98 -21.46
N THR A 96 29.27 3.42 -22.50
CA THR A 96 30.69 3.78 -22.41
C THR A 96 30.98 5.04 -23.25
N ALA A 97 32.23 5.50 -23.25
CA ALA A 97 32.63 6.64 -24.07
C ALA A 97 32.32 6.45 -25.57
N ALA A 98 32.43 5.21 -26.07
CA ALA A 98 32.24 4.84 -27.47
C ALA A 98 30.90 4.12 -27.76
N THR A 99 30.27 3.49 -26.76
CA THR A 99 29.09 2.65 -26.98
C THR A 99 27.81 3.36 -26.55
N ARG A 100 26.92 3.60 -27.52
CA ARG A 100 25.56 4.11 -27.30
C ARG A 100 24.56 2.99 -27.58
N VAL A 101 23.74 2.68 -26.59
CA VAL A 101 22.58 1.79 -26.77
C VAL A 101 21.37 2.63 -27.09
N ARG A 102 20.71 2.30 -28.19
CA ARG A 102 19.43 2.90 -28.57
C ARG A 102 18.31 2.04 -28.04
N ILE A 103 17.30 2.70 -27.49
CA ILE A 103 16.15 2.10 -26.87
C ILE A 103 14.92 2.63 -27.59
N ILE A 104 14.08 1.73 -28.10
CA ILE A 104 12.74 2.04 -28.60
C ILE A 104 11.73 1.51 -27.58
N LYS A 105 10.86 2.40 -27.08
CA LYS A 105 9.73 2.04 -26.23
C LYS A 105 8.43 2.34 -26.98
N PHE A 106 7.56 1.36 -27.14
CA PHE A 106 6.26 1.53 -27.78
C PHE A 106 5.20 0.63 -27.14
N SER A 107 3.94 0.80 -27.53
CA SER A 107 2.86 -0.12 -27.15
C SER A 107 2.42 -0.92 -28.36
N PRO A 108 2.25 -2.24 -28.29
CA PRO A 108 1.67 -3.02 -29.37
C PRO A 108 0.13 -3.01 -29.36
N PHE A 109 -0.51 -2.20 -28.51
CA PHE A 109 -1.97 -2.13 -28.40
C PHE A 109 -2.52 -0.78 -28.82
N PRO A 110 -3.69 -0.73 -29.49
CA PRO A 110 -4.31 0.52 -29.93
C PRO A 110 -4.32 1.62 -28.88
N SER A 111 -4.20 2.88 -29.29
CA SER A 111 -4.15 4.01 -28.36
C SER A 111 -5.39 4.10 -27.45
N SER A 112 -6.54 3.59 -27.91
CA SER A 112 -7.76 3.47 -27.12
C SER A 112 -7.55 2.67 -25.82
N PHE A 113 -6.71 1.63 -25.83
CA PHE A 113 -6.47 0.76 -24.65
C PHE A 113 -5.67 1.52 -23.58
N SER A 114 -4.62 2.22 -24.00
CA SER A 114 -3.85 3.09 -23.10
C SER A 114 -4.71 4.25 -22.57
N ASN A 115 -5.65 4.75 -23.35
CA ASN A 115 -6.56 5.81 -22.92
C ASN A 115 -7.56 5.34 -21.85
N VAL A 116 -7.96 4.06 -21.85
CA VAL A 116 -8.75 3.49 -20.74
C VAL A 116 -7.98 3.62 -19.43
N LEU A 117 -6.71 3.19 -19.39
CA LEU A 117 -5.88 3.28 -18.18
C LEU A 117 -5.64 4.72 -17.72
N ARG A 118 -5.45 5.66 -18.67
CA ARG A 118 -5.36 7.10 -18.35
C ARG A 118 -6.63 7.61 -17.69
N THR A 119 -7.78 7.19 -18.21
CA THR A 119 -9.10 7.60 -17.73
C THR A 119 -9.38 7.01 -16.35
N VAL A 120 -9.15 5.70 -16.18
CA VAL A 120 -9.27 5.00 -14.90
C VAL A 120 -8.43 5.70 -13.82
N ARG A 121 -7.16 5.97 -14.10
CA ARG A 121 -6.28 6.68 -13.17
C ARG A 121 -6.76 8.09 -12.85
N LYS A 122 -7.18 8.85 -13.87
CA LYS A 122 -7.73 10.20 -13.68
C LYS A 122 -8.98 10.17 -12.79
N ASN A 123 -9.88 9.24 -13.04
CA ASN A 123 -11.11 9.07 -12.27
C ASN A 123 -10.83 8.65 -10.83
N LEU A 124 -9.88 7.73 -10.61
CA LEU A 124 -9.47 7.36 -9.26
C LEU A 124 -8.91 8.55 -8.48
N TYR A 125 -8.08 9.41 -9.12
CA TYR A 125 -7.61 10.62 -8.46
C TYR A 125 -8.77 11.57 -8.10
N TYR A 126 -9.78 11.71 -8.97
CA TYR A 126 -10.97 12.48 -8.61
C TYR A 126 -11.76 11.85 -7.48
N ALA A 127 -11.92 10.53 -7.46
CA ALA A 127 -12.57 9.79 -6.38
C ALA A 127 -11.84 10.03 -5.04
N LEU A 128 -10.52 9.94 -5.03
CA LEU A 128 -9.68 10.24 -3.87
C LEU A 128 -9.88 11.67 -3.37
N HIS A 129 -9.81 12.67 -4.27
CA HIS A 129 -10.01 14.06 -3.90
C HIS A 129 -11.43 14.40 -3.45
N ARG A 130 -12.44 13.66 -3.94
CA ARG A 130 -13.84 13.86 -3.58
C ARG A 130 -14.18 13.23 -2.24
N HIS A 131 -13.71 12.01 -2.00
CA HIS A 131 -14.15 11.18 -0.87
C HIS A 131 -13.19 11.18 0.31
N CYS A 132 -11.95 11.64 0.13
CA CYS A 132 -10.95 11.64 1.19
C CYS A 132 -10.57 13.05 1.63
N LEU A 133 -10.27 13.17 2.93
CA LEU A 133 -9.50 14.28 3.44
C LEU A 133 -8.05 14.13 2.99
N VAL A 134 -7.55 15.12 2.25
CA VAL A 134 -6.17 15.16 1.77
C VAL A 134 -5.33 15.93 2.78
N LEU A 135 -4.45 15.23 3.48
CA LEU A 135 -3.38 15.85 4.24
C LEU A 135 -2.18 16.01 3.30
N GLU A 136 -1.69 17.23 3.10
CA GLU A 136 -0.42 17.42 2.39
C GLU A 136 0.67 16.67 3.16
N GLY A 137 1.27 15.66 2.53
CA GLY A 137 2.41 14.96 3.10
C GLY A 137 3.71 15.72 2.89
N GLU A 138 4.71 15.37 3.70
CA GLU A 138 6.04 15.97 3.65
C GLU A 138 6.67 15.87 2.26
N GLN A 139 7.15 17.00 1.77
CA GLN A 139 7.87 17.10 0.50
C GLN A 139 9.25 16.45 0.64
N HIS A 140 9.37 15.18 0.28
CA HIS A 140 10.66 14.49 0.18
C HIS A 140 11.28 14.82 -1.19
N GLY A 141 12.03 15.92 -1.26
CA GLY A 141 12.68 16.40 -2.48
C GLY A 141 11.69 17.00 -3.48
N GLY A 142 11.62 16.46 -4.71
CA GLY A 142 10.75 16.93 -5.79
C GLY A 142 9.36 16.29 -5.85
N TYR A 143 9.06 15.31 -4.98
CA TYR A 143 7.80 14.57 -4.96
C TYR A 143 6.97 14.96 -3.73
N ARG A 144 5.73 15.42 -3.97
CA ARG A 144 4.70 15.56 -2.94
C ARG A 144 3.88 14.27 -2.91
N GLN A 145 3.93 13.55 -1.80
CA GLN A 145 3.05 12.41 -1.56
C GLN A 145 1.90 12.87 -0.69
N ASN A 146 0.68 12.86 -1.24
CA ASN A 146 -0.51 13.19 -0.47
C ASN A 146 -0.89 12.01 0.43
N ILE A 147 -1.27 12.30 1.68
CA ILE A 147 -1.82 11.32 2.61
C ILE A 147 -3.34 11.43 2.52
N TYR A 148 -4.02 10.35 2.15
CA TYR A 148 -5.47 10.32 1.99
C TYR A 148 -6.11 9.64 3.19
N ILE A 149 -7.08 10.32 3.81
CA ILE A 149 -7.88 9.79 4.89
C ILE A 149 -9.31 9.68 4.40
N LEU A 150 -9.78 8.46 4.26
CA LEU A 150 -11.15 8.13 3.90
C LEU A 150 -12.03 8.14 5.16
N PRO A 151 -12.99 9.08 5.28
CA PRO A 151 -13.98 9.05 6.35
C PRO A 151 -14.88 7.81 6.21
N TYR A 152 -15.29 7.21 7.32
CA TYR A 152 -16.15 6.01 7.30
C TYR A 152 -17.46 6.23 6.52
N GLY A 153 -18.06 7.41 6.65
CA GLY A 153 -19.29 7.76 5.93
C GLY A 153 -19.16 7.79 4.40
N SER A 154 -17.98 8.14 3.87
CA SER A 154 -17.72 8.20 2.43
C SER A 154 -17.12 6.91 1.86
N ALA A 155 -16.80 5.95 2.73
CA ALA A 155 -16.17 4.71 2.34
C ALA A 155 -17.02 3.84 1.38
N PRO A 156 -18.34 3.66 1.59
CA PRO A 156 -19.18 2.86 0.68
C PRO A 156 -19.15 3.40 -0.76
N GLU A 157 -19.34 4.72 -0.92
CA GLU A 157 -19.36 5.38 -2.22
C GLU A 157 -18.01 5.30 -2.93
N PHE A 158 -16.92 5.56 -2.20
CA PHE A 158 -15.57 5.43 -2.73
C PHE A 158 -15.27 4.01 -3.23
N MET A 159 -15.67 2.99 -2.46
CA MET A 159 -15.47 1.60 -2.81
C MET A 159 -16.29 1.20 -4.05
N ASN A 160 -17.50 1.72 -4.20
CA ASN A 160 -18.30 1.52 -5.39
C ASN A 160 -17.68 2.18 -6.63
N GLU A 161 -17.18 3.43 -6.52
CA GLU A 161 -16.44 4.07 -7.62
C GLU A 161 -15.21 3.26 -8.03
N LEU A 162 -14.48 2.69 -7.07
CA LEU A 162 -13.32 1.83 -7.35
C LEU A 162 -13.73 0.54 -8.10
N GLN A 163 -14.84 -0.08 -7.72
CA GLN A 163 -15.42 -1.23 -8.42
C GLN A 163 -15.77 -0.91 -9.87
N LEU A 164 -16.41 0.24 -10.12
CA LEU A 164 -16.76 0.67 -11.48
C LEU A 164 -15.52 0.88 -12.35
N GLU A 165 -14.44 1.40 -11.77
CA GLU A 165 -13.17 1.55 -12.49
C GLU A 165 -12.47 0.18 -12.71
N ASN A 166 -12.56 -0.76 -11.77
CA ASN A 166 -12.06 -2.13 -11.96
C ASN A 166 -12.83 -2.90 -13.04
N ALA A 167 -14.15 -2.72 -13.15
CA ALA A 167 -14.94 -3.31 -14.22
C ALA A 167 -14.46 -2.85 -15.61
N LYS A 168 -14.02 -1.59 -15.75
CA LYS A 168 -13.41 -1.11 -17.01
C LYS A 168 -12.05 -1.76 -17.29
N ILE A 169 -11.30 -2.13 -16.25
CA ILE A 169 -10.05 -2.91 -16.40
C ILE A 169 -10.38 -4.33 -16.86
N ASP A 170 -11.46 -4.94 -16.36
CA ASP A 170 -11.91 -6.26 -16.83
C ASP A 170 -12.31 -6.24 -18.30
N GLU A 171 -13.11 -5.25 -18.71
CA GLU A 171 -13.45 -5.04 -20.12
C GLU A 171 -12.21 -4.83 -20.99
N LEU A 172 -11.21 -4.09 -20.49
CA LEU A 172 -9.95 -3.89 -21.18
C LEU A 172 -9.16 -5.20 -21.30
N ASN A 173 -9.11 -6.03 -20.26
CA ASN A 173 -8.43 -7.33 -20.30
C ASN A 173 -9.08 -8.27 -21.32
N VAL A 174 -10.41 -8.23 -21.47
CA VAL A 174 -11.11 -8.96 -22.54
C VAL A 174 -10.70 -8.41 -23.91
N GLN A 175 -10.72 -7.09 -24.11
CA GLN A 175 -10.29 -6.45 -25.35
C GLN A 175 -8.84 -6.78 -25.71
N ILE A 176 -7.94 -6.86 -24.73
CA ILE A 176 -6.56 -7.30 -24.91
C ILE A 176 -6.54 -8.75 -25.39
N SER A 177 -7.22 -9.67 -24.70
CA SER A 177 -7.27 -11.08 -25.07
C SER A 177 -7.78 -11.30 -26.50
N ASP A 178 -8.76 -10.51 -26.92
CA ASP A 178 -9.30 -10.59 -28.28
C ASP A 178 -8.37 -9.96 -29.31
N PHE A 179 -7.77 -8.80 -29.00
CA PHE A 179 -6.79 -8.16 -29.88
C PHE A 179 -5.59 -9.07 -30.18
N LEU A 180 -5.11 -9.84 -29.19
CA LEU A 180 -4.01 -10.79 -29.38
C LEU A 180 -4.29 -11.87 -30.44
N LYS A 181 -5.56 -12.10 -30.80
CA LYS A 181 -5.99 -13.08 -31.82
C LYS A 181 -6.19 -12.45 -33.20
N THR A 182 -6.08 -11.13 -33.32
CA THR A 182 -6.36 -10.39 -34.56
C THR A 182 -5.18 -10.40 -35.51
N GLN A 183 -5.46 -10.13 -36.79
CA GLN A 183 -4.42 -9.96 -37.81
C GLN A 183 -3.50 -8.78 -37.46
N ASP A 184 -4.04 -7.66 -36.95
CA ASP A 184 -3.24 -6.49 -36.56
C ASP A 184 -2.13 -6.83 -35.55
N TYR A 185 -2.39 -7.77 -34.63
CA TYR A 185 -1.40 -8.25 -33.67
C TYR A 185 -0.39 -9.23 -34.30
N GLN A 186 -0.81 -10.03 -35.29
CA GLN A 186 0.13 -10.86 -36.05
C GLN A 186 1.05 -9.99 -36.92
N ASP A 187 0.54 -8.92 -37.51
CA ASP A 187 1.30 -8.01 -38.37
C ASP A 187 2.48 -7.36 -37.60
N ILE A 188 2.28 -6.95 -36.34
CA ILE A 188 3.40 -6.46 -35.52
C ILE A 188 4.37 -7.58 -35.15
N HIS A 189 3.90 -8.81 -34.95
CA HIS A 189 4.79 -9.95 -34.71
C HIS A 189 5.69 -10.21 -35.91
N GLU A 190 5.12 -10.21 -37.12
CA GLU A 190 5.84 -10.37 -38.39
C GLU A 190 6.80 -9.21 -38.64
N LEU A 191 6.37 -7.97 -38.40
CA LEU A 191 7.21 -6.78 -38.50
C LEU A 191 8.45 -6.93 -37.61
N LEU A 192 8.28 -7.29 -36.33
CA LEU A 192 9.40 -7.47 -35.40
C LEU A 192 10.28 -8.68 -35.75
N LYS A 193 9.70 -9.75 -36.31
CA LYS A 193 10.45 -10.91 -36.80
C LYS A 193 11.44 -10.51 -37.91
N GLY A 194 11.06 -9.56 -38.77
CA GLY A 194 11.94 -8.96 -39.79
C GLY A 194 13.22 -8.33 -39.20
N TYR A 195 13.20 -7.94 -37.93
CA TYR A 195 14.35 -7.38 -37.21
C TYR A 195 14.99 -8.35 -36.21
N SER A 196 14.51 -9.60 -36.12
CA SER A 196 14.98 -10.64 -35.18
C SER A 196 14.79 -10.28 -33.70
N ILE A 197 13.68 -9.62 -33.36
CA ILE A 197 13.36 -9.12 -32.01
C ILE A 197 11.94 -9.53 -31.54
N GLU A 198 11.34 -10.52 -32.19
CA GLU A 198 9.97 -11.00 -31.93
C GLU A 198 9.75 -11.54 -30.51
N ARG A 199 10.83 -11.99 -29.84
CA ARG A 199 10.79 -12.51 -28.46
C ARG A 199 10.31 -11.47 -27.43
N VAL A 200 10.43 -10.18 -27.75
CA VAL A 200 10.03 -9.09 -26.84
C VAL A 200 8.53 -9.09 -26.56
N LEU A 201 7.71 -9.53 -27.52
CA LEU A 201 6.25 -9.66 -27.31
C LEU A 201 5.87 -10.94 -26.57
N GLN A 202 6.63 -12.02 -26.76
CA GLN A 202 6.35 -13.35 -26.17
C GLN A 202 6.77 -13.45 -24.70
N ALA A 203 7.78 -12.70 -24.29
CA ALA A 203 8.29 -12.72 -22.93
C ALA A 203 7.35 -12.06 -21.90
N LYS A 204 6.29 -11.38 -22.35
CA LYS A 204 5.43 -10.56 -21.51
C LYS A 204 4.01 -11.10 -21.45
N THR A 205 3.50 -11.26 -20.23
CA THR A 205 2.07 -11.52 -20.00
C THR A 205 1.30 -10.20 -20.11
N TRP A 206 0.28 -10.19 -20.96
CA TRP A 206 -0.54 -9.03 -21.22
C TRP A 206 -1.80 -9.03 -20.36
N THR A 207 -1.62 -8.80 -19.06
CA THR A 207 -2.72 -8.63 -18.11
C THR A 207 -2.55 -7.34 -17.33
N VAL A 208 -3.65 -6.61 -17.18
CA VAL A 208 -3.71 -5.42 -16.35
C VAL A 208 -4.31 -5.80 -15.01
N GLU A 209 -3.54 -5.59 -13.95
CA GLU A 209 -3.99 -5.78 -12.58
C GLU A 209 -5.06 -4.76 -12.21
N HIS A 210 -6.00 -5.15 -11.34
CA HIS A 210 -6.98 -4.23 -10.78
C HIS A 210 -6.34 -3.13 -9.94
N ILE A 211 -7.06 -2.04 -9.77
CA ILE A 211 -6.77 -1.06 -8.72
C ILE A 211 -6.86 -1.80 -7.39
N SER A 212 -5.79 -1.67 -6.60
CA SER A 212 -5.75 -2.13 -5.23
C SER A 212 -5.53 -0.96 -4.28
N PHE A 213 -5.88 -1.13 -3.01
CA PHE A 213 -5.63 -0.12 -2.00
C PHE A 213 -5.18 -0.77 -0.70
N ASP A 214 -4.38 -0.04 0.05
CA ASP A 214 -3.98 -0.38 1.40
C ASP A 214 -4.80 0.49 2.36
N ALA A 215 -5.69 -0.14 3.12
CA ALA A 215 -6.44 0.52 4.18
C ALA A 215 -5.74 0.32 5.53
N THR A 216 -5.51 1.41 6.26
CA THR A 216 -4.97 1.40 7.62
C THR A 216 -5.87 2.26 8.52
N PRO A 217 -6.57 1.68 9.51
CA PRO A 217 -7.36 2.46 10.46
C PRO A 217 -6.48 3.44 11.24
N LEU A 218 -6.92 4.70 11.38
CA LEU A 218 -6.15 5.73 12.09
C LEU A 218 -6.35 5.75 13.61
N ALA A 219 -7.02 4.74 14.18
CA ALA A 219 -7.15 4.56 15.62
C ALA A 219 -6.67 3.16 16.01
N LEU A 220 -5.40 3.05 16.40
CA LEU A 220 -4.78 1.80 16.82
C LEU A 220 -4.95 1.58 18.33
N GLU A 221 -6.18 1.29 18.75
CA GLU A 221 -6.43 0.48 19.94
C GLU A 221 -7.41 -0.64 19.55
N PRO A 222 -7.11 -1.93 19.81
CA PRO A 222 -7.97 -3.06 19.40
C PRO A 222 -9.42 -2.94 19.90
N ALA A 223 -9.61 -2.36 21.10
CA ALA A 223 -10.94 -2.06 21.64
C ALA A 223 -11.63 -0.94 20.84
N THR A 224 -10.91 0.10 20.46
CA THR A 224 -11.39 1.24 19.69
C THR A 224 -11.75 0.88 18.24
N VAL A 225 -10.98 -0.01 17.59
CA VAL A 225 -11.32 -0.52 16.26
C VAL A 225 -12.66 -1.24 16.31
N LYS A 226 -12.86 -2.11 17.29
CA LYS A 226 -14.09 -2.88 17.42
C LYS A 226 -15.29 -1.97 17.73
N THR A 227 -15.16 -1.03 18.66
CA THR A 227 -16.25 -0.10 19.00
C THR A 227 -16.54 0.92 17.89
N ILE A 228 -15.54 1.51 17.24
CA ILE A 228 -15.78 2.50 16.18
C ILE A 228 -16.27 1.82 14.90
N VAL A 229 -15.62 0.72 14.48
CA VAL A 229 -16.05 -0.01 13.29
C VAL A 229 -17.42 -0.64 13.56
N GLU A 230 -17.62 -1.41 14.62
CA GLU A 230 -18.91 -2.09 14.81
C GLU A 230 -20.05 -1.10 15.14
N ASP A 231 -19.87 -0.07 15.98
CA ASP A 231 -20.98 0.81 16.37
C ASP A 231 -21.26 1.94 15.37
N GLU A 232 -20.25 2.50 14.70
CA GLU A 232 -20.52 3.44 13.59
C GLU A 232 -20.97 2.69 12.34
N TYR A 233 -20.41 1.51 12.02
CA TYR A 233 -20.88 0.74 10.87
C TYR A 233 -22.27 0.18 11.10
N ALA A 234 -22.61 -0.34 12.29
CA ALA A 234 -23.95 -0.84 12.56
C ALA A 234 -25.01 0.26 12.48
N ARG A 235 -24.65 1.51 12.83
CA ARG A 235 -25.51 2.68 12.64
C ARG A 235 -25.70 3.02 11.16
N MET A 236 -24.64 2.93 10.35
CA MET A 236 -24.75 3.15 8.91
C MET A 236 -25.50 2.01 8.20
N PHE A 237 -25.25 0.74 8.52
CA PHE A 237 -25.88 -0.44 7.92
C PHE A 237 -27.41 -0.42 7.93
N ARG A 238 -28.02 0.24 8.92
CA ARG A 238 -29.48 0.40 9.05
C ARG A 238 -30.08 1.37 8.04
N LYS A 239 -29.28 2.19 7.34
CA LYS A 239 -29.74 3.26 6.44
C LYS A 239 -29.27 3.10 4.99
N LEU A 240 -28.43 2.12 4.68
CA LEU A 240 -27.77 2.01 3.38
C LEU A 240 -28.56 1.19 2.35
N GLU A 241 -28.44 1.59 1.09
CA GLU A 241 -28.95 0.87 -0.08
C GLU A 241 -28.03 -0.32 -0.44
N ASP A 242 -28.53 -1.28 -1.24
CA ASP A 242 -27.84 -2.55 -1.53
C ASP A 242 -26.50 -2.42 -2.27
N HIS A 243 -26.25 -1.29 -2.94
CA HIS A 243 -24.97 -1.03 -3.60
C HIS A 243 -23.90 -0.54 -2.61
N GLU A 244 -24.29 0.25 -1.60
CA GLU A 244 -23.40 0.74 -0.54
C GLU A 244 -22.99 -0.40 0.41
N ARG A 245 -23.90 -1.35 0.67
CA ARG A 245 -23.60 -2.57 1.44
C ARG A 245 -22.44 -3.37 0.83
N ARG A 246 -22.46 -3.56 -0.49
CA ARG A 246 -21.39 -4.26 -1.22
C ARG A 246 -20.05 -3.53 -1.15
N GLY A 247 -20.06 -2.20 -1.21
CA GLY A 247 -18.86 -1.38 -1.03
C GLY A 247 -18.23 -1.57 0.36
N LEU A 248 -19.05 -1.65 1.40
CA LEU A 248 -18.60 -1.90 2.77
C LEU A 248 -18.09 -3.32 3.00
N GLU A 249 -18.74 -4.34 2.44
CA GLU A 249 -18.28 -5.73 2.53
C GLU A 249 -16.87 -5.89 1.96
N MET A 250 -16.59 -5.27 0.81
CA MET A 250 -15.24 -5.25 0.24
C MET A 250 -14.22 -4.57 1.14
N LEU A 251 -14.58 -3.45 1.75
CA LEU A 251 -13.70 -2.75 2.68
C LEU A 251 -13.38 -3.62 3.89
N GLN A 252 -14.37 -4.32 4.42
CA GLN A 252 -14.19 -5.27 5.53
C GLN A 252 -13.25 -6.42 5.13
N GLN A 253 -13.47 -7.01 3.94
CA GLN A 253 -12.59 -8.06 3.41
C GLN A 253 -11.14 -7.58 3.25
N GLU A 254 -10.93 -6.36 2.73
CA GLU A 254 -9.58 -5.83 2.56
C GLU A 254 -8.92 -5.49 3.90
N LEU A 255 -9.68 -4.97 4.88
CA LEU A 255 -9.18 -4.73 6.23
C LEU A 255 -8.76 -6.02 6.92
N GLU A 256 -9.55 -7.09 6.81
CA GLU A 256 -9.21 -8.40 7.39
C GLU A 256 -7.99 -9.02 6.70
N ARG A 257 -7.93 -8.98 5.36
CA ARG A 257 -6.76 -9.41 4.59
C ARG A 257 -5.49 -8.68 5.01
N LYS A 258 -5.57 -7.36 5.25
CA LYS A 258 -4.43 -6.57 5.72
C LYS A 258 -4.07 -6.89 7.16
N ARG A 259 -5.06 -7.11 8.03
CA ARG A 259 -4.84 -7.55 9.41
C ARG A 259 -4.04 -8.86 9.40
N GLU A 260 -4.45 -9.86 8.64
CA GLU A 260 -3.72 -11.13 8.50
C GLU A 260 -2.27 -10.93 8.03
N ILE A 261 -2.06 -10.11 6.99
CA ILE A 261 -0.71 -9.81 6.48
C ILE A 261 0.16 -9.12 7.55
N LEU A 262 -0.40 -8.16 8.29
CA LEU A 262 0.33 -7.43 9.33
C LEU A 262 0.64 -8.34 10.52
N VAL A 263 -0.31 -9.15 10.95
CA VAL A 263 -0.13 -10.14 12.01
C VAL A 263 0.94 -11.14 11.61
N ARG A 264 0.88 -11.71 10.41
CA ARG A 264 1.90 -12.64 9.89
C ARG A 264 3.28 -11.99 9.85
N LYS A 265 3.42 -10.78 9.31
CA LYS A 265 4.69 -10.03 9.30
C LYS A 265 5.20 -9.74 10.71
N GLY A 266 4.30 -9.44 11.64
CA GLY A 266 4.59 -9.25 13.06
C GLY A 266 5.16 -10.52 13.70
N ILE A 267 4.50 -11.66 13.46
CA ILE A 267 4.94 -12.99 13.91
C ILE A 267 6.29 -13.35 13.29
N GLU A 268 6.49 -13.17 11.99
CA GLU A 268 7.77 -13.45 11.31
C GLU A 268 8.93 -12.60 11.85
N ASN A 269 8.66 -11.33 12.19
CA ASN A 269 9.66 -10.44 12.80
C ASN A 269 10.02 -10.92 14.22
N LEU A 270 9.02 -11.28 15.03
CA LEU A 270 9.23 -11.83 16.35
C LEU A 270 9.92 -13.20 16.29
N GLN A 271 9.59 -14.05 15.33
CA GLN A 271 10.28 -15.32 15.08
C GLN A 271 11.76 -15.09 14.87
N LYS A 272 12.15 -14.17 13.97
CA LYS A 272 13.58 -13.85 13.74
C LYS A 272 14.29 -13.45 15.04
N LYS A 273 13.63 -12.65 15.89
CA LYS A 273 14.20 -12.23 17.18
C LYS A 273 14.27 -13.40 18.18
N ILE A 274 13.25 -14.24 18.24
CA ILE A 274 13.21 -15.44 19.08
C ILE A 274 14.31 -16.41 18.64
N THR A 275 14.45 -16.73 17.35
CA THR A 275 15.51 -17.62 16.84
C THR A 275 16.92 -17.15 17.25
N VAL A 276 17.18 -15.83 17.24
CA VAL A 276 18.45 -15.26 17.70
C VAL A 276 18.65 -15.49 19.21
N ILE A 277 17.59 -15.40 20.01
CA ILE A 277 17.64 -15.68 21.44
C ILE A 277 17.79 -17.18 21.70
N THR A 278 17.05 -18.04 21.00
CA THR A 278 17.14 -19.51 21.11
C THR A 278 18.54 -20.01 20.78
N LYS A 279 19.16 -19.49 19.71
CA LYS A 279 20.57 -19.77 19.39
C LYS A 279 21.52 -19.32 20.50
N ARG A 280 21.25 -18.19 21.15
CA ARG A 280 22.02 -17.73 22.32
C ARG A 280 21.80 -18.63 23.55
N ILE A 281 20.59 -19.12 23.79
CA ILE A 281 20.30 -20.08 24.87
C ILE A 281 21.11 -21.36 24.68
N VAL A 282 21.08 -21.94 23.48
CA VAL A 282 21.83 -23.17 23.14
C VAL A 282 23.34 -22.95 23.22
N ALA A 283 23.86 -21.84 22.67
CA ALA A 283 25.29 -21.55 22.67
C ALA A 283 25.85 -21.12 24.04
N SER A 284 25.01 -20.53 24.90
CA SER A 284 25.46 -19.90 26.16
C SER A 284 25.08 -20.69 27.39
N ALA A 285 24.79 -21.99 27.27
CA ALA A 285 24.13 -22.88 28.24
C ALA A 285 24.54 -22.80 29.73
N LYS A 286 25.58 -22.02 30.11
CA LYS A 286 25.95 -21.73 31.51
C LYS A 286 26.47 -20.31 31.83
N LYS A 287 26.51 -19.34 30.90
CA LYS A 287 27.33 -18.11 31.12
C LYS A 287 26.58 -16.77 31.31
N LYS A 288 25.35 -16.56 30.83
CA LYS A 288 24.61 -15.27 30.99
C LYS A 288 23.06 -15.42 30.97
N PRO A 289 22.44 -16.10 31.95
CA PRO A 289 20.99 -16.30 31.98
C PRO A 289 20.19 -15.00 32.15
N GLU A 290 20.70 -14.04 32.93
CA GLU A 290 20.02 -12.76 33.20
C GLU A 290 19.74 -11.96 31.93
N LYS A 291 20.73 -11.84 31.03
CA LYS A 291 20.59 -11.07 29.78
C LYS A 291 19.59 -11.72 28.80
N VAL A 292 19.52 -13.04 28.79
CA VAL A 292 18.55 -13.78 27.97
C VAL A 292 17.14 -13.58 28.52
N ARG A 293 16.98 -13.61 29.84
CA ARG A 293 15.71 -13.34 30.51
C ARG A 293 15.23 -11.92 30.23
N GLU A 294 16.09 -10.91 30.35
CA GLU A 294 15.75 -9.52 30.00
C GLU A 294 15.30 -9.37 28.54
N ASP A 295 15.99 -10.03 27.61
CA ASP A 295 15.64 -10.03 26.18
C ASP A 295 14.27 -10.70 25.94
N LEU A 296 13.96 -11.80 26.64
CA LEU A 296 12.65 -12.48 26.57
C LEU A 296 11.53 -11.67 27.21
N GLU A 297 11.75 -11.06 28.38
CA GLU A 297 10.77 -10.15 29.02
C GLU A 297 10.51 -8.90 28.17
N ARG A 298 11.54 -8.37 27.50
CA ARG A 298 11.39 -7.29 26.52
C ARG A 298 10.56 -7.73 25.32
N LEU A 299 10.84 -8.91 24.75
CA LEU A 299 10.04 -9.44 23.64
C LEU A 299 8.60 -9.73 24.05
N ARG A 300 8.38 -10.23 25.27
CA ARG A 300 7.05 -10.45 25.84
C ARG A 300 6.26 -9.15 25.94
N ARG A 301 6.87 -8.09 26.50
CA ARG A 301 6.24 -6.76 26.57
C ARG A 301 5.88 -6.22 25.20
N ILE A 302 6.79 -6.37 24.22
CA ILE A 302 6.53 -5.97 22.83
C ILE A 302 5.37 -6.78 22.26
N ALA A 303 5.39 -8.12 22.36
CA ALA A 303 4.35 -9.00 21.85
C ALA A 303 2.96 -8.70 22.45
N VAL A 304 2.87 -8.51 23.77
CA VAL A 304 1.62 -8.13 24.45
C VAL A 304 1.16 -6.74 24.03
N SER A 305 2.06 -5.76 23.95
CA SER A 305 1.72 -4.38 23.56
C SER A 305 1.18 -4.26 22.14
N VAL A 306 1.49 -5.21 21.26
CA VAL A 306 0.98 -5.26 19.88
C VAL A 306 -0.16 -6.27 19.70
N GLY A 307 -0.68 -6.84 20.79
CA GLY A 307 -1.81 -7.78 20.78
C GLY A 307 -1.49 -9.22 20.35
N LEU A 308 -0.20 -9.61 20.33
CA LEU A 308 0.26 -10.98 20.00
C LEU A 308 0.43 -11.84 21.27
N GLU A 309 -0.57 -11.84 22.14
CA GLU A 309 -0.55 -12.52 23.44
C GLU A 309 -0.40 -14.04 23.30
N ALA A 310 -0.99 -14.64 22.27
CA ALA A 310 -0.85 -16.06 21.98
C ALA A 310 0.61 -16.47 21.73
N LEU A 311 1.40 -15.61 21.08
CA LEU A 311 2.83 -15.86 20.87
C LEU A 311 3.62 -15.70 22.18
N ALA A 312 3.24 -14.71 23.01
CA ALA A 312 3.85 -14.52 24.32
C ALA A 312 3.65 -15.75 25.23
N THR A 313 2.43 -16.27 25.32
CA THR A 313 2.09 -17.39 26.21
C THR A 313 2.57 -18.74 25.70
N SER A 314 2.52 -18.99 24.39
CA SER A 314 2.85 -20.31 23.82
C SER A 314 4.34 -20.52 23.51
N VAL A 315 5.10 -19.44 23.32
CA VAL A 315 6.52 -19.49 22.90
C VAL A 315 7.44 -18.76 23.87
N ILE A 316 7.14 -17.51 24.23
CA ILE A 316 8.05 -16.68 25.03
C ILE A 316 8.07 -17.11 26.51
N ASP A 317 6.91 -17.31 27.12
CA ASP A 317 6.79 -17.72 28.53
C ASP A 317 7.44 -19.10 28.78
N PRO A 318 7.24 -20.14 27.94
CA PRO A 318 7.95 -21.41 28.05
C PRO A 318 9.47 -21.30 27.90
N LEU A 319 9.97 -20.42 27.01
CA LEU A 319 11.40 -20.16 26.88
C LEU A 319 11.97 -19.45 28.11
N ALA A 320 11.22 -18.52 28.73
CA ALA A 320 11.61 -17.86 29.96
C ALA A 320 11.70 -18.87 31.12
N GLN A 321 10.73 -19.79 31.21
CA GLN A 321 10.75 -20.87 32.22
C GLN A 321 11.95 -21.81 32.07
N ILE A 322 12.38 -22.13 30.84
CA ILE A 322 13.62 -22.91 30.62
C ILE A 322 14.85 -22.17 31.13
N VAL A 323 14.93 -20.86 30.88
CA VAL A 323 16.08 -20.05 31.29
C VAL A 323 16.20 -19.99 32.82
N GLU A 324 15.06 -19.99 33.53
CA GLU A 324 15.01 -20.02 35.00
C GLU A 324 15.19 -21.43 35.58
N HIS A 325 14.67 -22.45 34.90
CA HIS A 325 14.69 -23.85 35.33
C HIS A 325 15.14 -24.78 34.19
N PRO A 326 16.45 -24.89 33.92
CA PRO A 326 16.98 -25.70 32.82
C PRO A 326 16.55 -27.18 32.89
N GLU A 327 16.33 -27.71 34.09
CA GLU A 327 15.83 -29.05 34.37
C GLU A 327 14.41 -29.32 33.81
N LYS A 328 13.58 -28.29 33.61
CA LYS A 328 12.22 -28.42 33.07
C LYS A 328 12.17 -28.51 31.54
N THR A 329 13.31 -28.46 30.86
CA THR A 329 13.39 -28.51 29.39
C THR A 329 12.69 -29.74 28.81
N MET A 330 12.91 -30.93 29.41
CA MET A 330 12.27 -32.17 28.96
C MET A 330 10.76 -32.21 29.23
N GLU A 331 10.29 -31.53 30.28
CA GLU A 331 8.87 -31.49 30.64
C GLU A 331 8.08 -30.55 29.70
N ILE A 332 8.68 -29.42 29.32
CA ILE A 332 7.99 -28.37 28.54
C ILE A 332 8.12 -28.59 27.02
N PHE A 333 9.23 -29.17 26.55
CA PHE A 333 9.54 -29.32 25.12
C PHE A 333 9.78 -30.78 24.67
N GLY A 334 9.81 -31.74 25.60
CA GLY A 334 10.03 -33.16 25.29
C GLY A 334 11.47 -33.48 24.90
N THR A 335 11.65 -34.50 24.05
CA THR A 335 12.97 -34.95 23.52
C THR A 335 13.45 -34.19 22.28
N LYS A 336 12.66 -33.23 21.78
CA LYS A 336 12.96 -32.47 20.56
C LYS A 336 13.85 -31.26 20.84
N GLU A 337 14.63 -30.84 19.85
CA GLU A 337 15.43 -29.62 19.97
C GLU A 337 14.53 -28.38 20.17
N ILE A 338 14.95 -27.49 21.08
CA ILE A 338 14.19 -26.28 21.45
C ILE A 338 13.85 -25.44 20.20
N SER A 339 14.78 -25.35 19.23
CA SER A 339 14.57 -24.67 17.95
C SER A 339 13.40 -25.26 17.14
N GLU A 340 13.32 -26.58 17.03
CA GLU A 340 12.29 -27.25 16.22
C GLU A 340 10.89 -27.09 16.84
N VAL A 341 10.80 -27.12 18.17
CA VAL A 341 9.52 -26.95 18.85
C VAL A 341 9.05 -25.50 18.81
N VAL A 342 9.96 -24.54 18.94
CA VAL A 342 9.64 -23.12 18.76
C VAL A 342 9.16 -22.85 17.33
N ASP A 343 9.86 -23.38 16.32
CA ASP A 343 9.46 -23.20 14.92
C ASP A 343 8.14 -23.91 14.57
N SER A 344 7.83 -25.04 15.22
CA SER A 344 6.56 -25.74 15.01
C SER A 344 5.39 -25.02 15.70
N ARG A 345 5.57 -24.49 16.93
CA ARG A 345 4.56 -23.66 17.60
C ARG A 345 4.27 -22.37 16.83
N ILE A 346 5.31 -21.71 16.31
CA ILE A 346 5.15 -20.50 15.48
C ILE A 346 4.44 -20.82 14.16
N ARG A 347 4.78 -21.94 13.49
CA ARG A 347 4.07 -22.38 12.29
C ARG A 347 2.59 -22.65 12.58
N SER A 348 2.29 -23.35 13.67
CA SER A 348 0.91 -23.65 14.05
C SER A 348 0.10 -22.37 14.35
N LEU A 349 0.72 -21.34 14.95
CA LEU A 349 0.08 -20.03 15.12
C LEU A 349 -0.19 -19.33 13.79
N ILE A 350 0.73 -19.43 12.82
CA ILE A 350 0.55 -18.84 11.48
C ILE A 350 -0.52 -19.60 10.67
N GLU A 351 -0.64 -20.91 10.85
CA GLU A 351 -1.66 -21.76 10.20
C GLU A 351 -3.05 -21.60 10.83
N SER A 352 -3.14 -21.03 12.04
CA SER A 352 -4.40 -20.76 12.74
C SER A 352 -4.99 -19.36 12.49
N LEU A 353 -4.28 -18.51 11.74
CA LEU A 353 -4.77 -17.24 11.19
C LEU A 353 -5.51 -17.53 9.89
#